data_AF-A0A950FF66-F1
#
_entry.id   AF-A0A950FF66-F1
#
_cell.length_a   1.000
_cell.length_b   1.000
_cell.length_c   1.000
_cell.angle_alpha   90.00
_cell.angle_beta   90.00
_cell.angle_gamma   90.00
#
_symmetry.space_group_name_H-M   'P 1'
#
loop_
_entity.id
_entity.type
_entity.pdbx_description
1 polymer ?
#
loop_
_entity_poly.entity_id
_entity_poly.type
_entity_poly.pdbx_seq_one_letter_code
_entity_poly.pdbx_strand_id
1 'polypeptide(L)'
;MPLFSELKPKTAYGTPDLLNYSHLVGDGITMLKDSSLLRTYRMYGPDLKSATPEQTLAVKYHGNAAFTRLTDGWMVQTDLVRFYADDYIGGGELGDPVAQLIENQRERHYRAQGRHLETSLSMSLTWRPLSKG
;
A
#
# COMPACT_ATOMS: atom_id res chain seq x y z
N MET A 1 26.25 -1.11 52.59
CA MET A 1 25.24 -1.64 51.66
C MET A 1 24.64 -0.46 50.90
N PRO A 2 25.05 -0.15 49.66
CA PRO A 2 24.36 0.86 48.89
C PRO A 2 23.10 0.26 48.25
N LEU A 3 22.10 1.12 48.16
CA LEU A 3 20.70 0.88 47.81
C LEU A 3 20.58 0.71 46.29
N PHE A 4 20.02 -0.40 45.81
CA PHE A 4 19.73 -0.67 44.38
C PHE A 4 18.65 0.26 43.77
N SER A 5 18.30 1.38 44.42
CA SER A 5 17.17 2.23 44.00
C SER A 5 17.49 3.26 42.91
N GLU A 6 18.76 3.41 42.49
CA GLU A 6 19.18 4.51 41.60
C GLU A 6 19.45 4.12 40.14
N LEU A 7 19.12 2.90 39.72
CA LEU A 7 19.12 2.54 38.30
C LEU A 7 17.69 2.22 37.86
N LYS A 8 16.86 3.26 37.70
CA LYS A 8 15.76 3.15 36.72
C LYS A 8 16.42 3.20 35.34
N PRO A 9 16.51 2.09 34.59
CA PRO A 9 16.95 2.19 33.20
C PRO A 9 16.00 3.16 32.52
N LYS A 10 16.55 4.18 31.85
CA LYS A 10 15.79 5.03 30.94
C LYS A 10 15.30 4.08 29.85
N THR A 11 14.06 3.61 29.95
CA THR A 11 13.54 2.54 29.10
C THR A 11 13.69 2.99 27.65
N ALA A 12 14.62 2.38 26.92
CA ALA A 12 14.79 2.63 25.52
C ALA A 12 13.61 1.95 24.81
N TYR A 13 12.69 2.75 24.28
CA TYR A 13 11.59 2.22 23.49
C TYR A 13 12.13 1.62 22.19
N GLY A 14 11.73 0.40 21.88
CA GLY A 14 11.94 -0.17 20.56
C GLY A 14 10.97 0.44 19.55
N THR A 15 11.26 0.33 18.26
CA THR A 15 10.31 0.73 17.19
C THR A 15 8.90 0.14 17.38
N PRO A 16 8.72 -1.13 17.79
CA PRO A 16 7.38 -1.68 18.05
C PRO A 16 6.62 -0.96 19.17
N ASP A 17 7.32 -0.41 20.16
CA ASP A 17 6.69 0.33 21.27
C ASP A 17 6.11 1.66 20.80
N LEU A 18 6.73 2.26 19.77
CA LEU A 18 6.34 3.55 19.19
C LEU A 18 5.21 3.45 18.16
N LEU A 19 4.96 2.26 17.60
CA LEU A 19 3.91 2.04 16.61
C LEU A 19 2.59 1.64 17.26
N ASN A 20 1.46 2.02 16.65
CA ASN A 20 0.12 1.66 17.14
C ASN A 20 -0.34 0.26 16.68
N TYR A 21 0.57 -0.62 16.24
CA TYR A 21 0.22 -1.99 15.85
C TYR A 21 0.29 -2.93 17.05
N SER A 22 -0.70 -3.81 17.20
CA SER A 22 -0.72 -4.81 18.27
C SER A 22 -0.43 -6.21 17.71
N HIS A 23 -1.38 -6.82 17.00
CA HIS A 23 -1.26 -8.17 16.43
C HIS A 23 -2.34 -8.43 15.37
N LEU A 24 -2.19 -9.52 14.62
CA LEU A 24 -3.22 -9.99 13.70
C LEU A 24 -4.34 -10.70 14.45
N VAL A 25 -5.58 -10.31 14.19
CA VAL A 25 -6.80 -10.93 14.76
C VAL A 25 -7.57 -11.75 13.73
N GLY A 26 -7.15 -11.70 12.45
CA GLY A 26 -7.71 -12.44 11.35
C GLY A 26 -6.87 -12.26 10.09
N ASP A 27 -7.30 -12.86 8.98
CA ASP A 27 -6.61 -12.77 7.70
C ASP A 27 -6.53 -11.33 7.19
N GLY A 28 -5.32 -10.76 7.24
CA GLY A 28 -5.05 -9.36 6.88
C GLY A 28 -5.70 -8.32 7.78
N ILE A 29 -6.23 -8.70 8.96
CA ILE A 29 -6.82 -7.77 9.93
C ILE A 29 -5.88 -7.60 11.11
N THR A 30 -5.37 -6.39 11.29
CA THR A 30 -4.52 -6.00 12.42
C THR A 30 -5.35 -5.27 13.46
N MET A 31 -5.29 -5.71 14.72
CA MET A 31 -5.76 -4.89 15.84
C MET A 31 -4.68 -3.89 16.23
N LEU A 32 -5.07 -2.64 16.43
CA LEU A 32 -4.22 -1.56 16.90
C LEU A 32 -4.21 -1.50 18.42
N LYS A 33 -3.22 -0.83 19.03
CA LYS A 33 -3.10 -0.77 20.51
C LYS A 33 -4.24 0.03 21.15
N ASP A 34 -4.88 0.91 20.40
CA ASP A 34 -6.10 1.62 20.81
C ASP A 34 -7.40 0.81 20.57
N SER A 35 -7.29 -0.49 20.29
CA SER A 35 -8.39 -1.42 19.98
C SER A 35 -9.14 -1.15 18.68
N SER A 36 -8.59 -0.33 17.78
CA SER A 36 -9.11 -0.19 16.42
C SER A 36 -8.75 -1.40 15.56
N LEU A 37 -9.55 -1.71 14.55
CA LEU A 37 -9.28 -2.74 13.55
C LEU A 37 -8.81 -2.09 12.25
N LEU A 38 -7.68 -2.54 11.71
CA LEU A 38 -7.11 -2.06 10.46
C LEU A 38 -7.02 -3.20 9.44
N ARG A 39 -7.40 -2.91 8.20
CA ARG A 39 -7.07 -3.76 7.04
C ARG A 39 -6.63 -2.90 5.86
N THR A 40 -5.57 -3.34 5.19
CA THR A 40 -5.01 -2.66 4.02
C THR A 40 -5.14 -3.51 2.77
N TYR A 41 -5.50 -2.88 1.67
CA TYR A 41 -5.62 -3.48 0.35
C TYR A 41 -4.66 -2.80 -0.61
N ARG A 42 -4.02 -3.58 -1.48
CA ARG A 42 -3.37 -3.01 -2.66
C ARG A 42 -4.42 -2.72 -3.72
N MET A 43 -4.36 -1.53 -4.28
CA MET A 43 -5.30 -1.07 -5.29
C MET A 43 -4.66 -1.10 -6.67
N TYR A 44 -5.44 -1.60 -7.63
CA TYR A 44 -5.14 -1.52 -9.04
C TYR A 44 -6.36 -0.93 -9.74
N GLY A 45 -6.11 -0.11 -10.75
CA GLY A 45 -7.17 0.52 -11.52
C GLY A 45 -6.69 0.85 -12.93
N PRO A 46 -7.63 1.07 -13.86
CA PRO A 46 -7.28 1.56 -15.19
C PRO A 46 -6.56 2.90 -15.07
N ASP A 47 -5.66 3.20 -16.01
CA ASP A 47 -5.02 4.51 -16.05
C ASP A 47 -6.10 5.58 -16.30
N LEU A 48 -6.42 6.31 -15.23
CA LEU A 48 -7.44 7.36 -15.25
C LEU A 48 -7.06 8.53 -16.18
N LYS A 49 -5.78 8.68 -16.54
CA LYS A 49 -5.35 9.72 -17.49
C LYS A 49 -5.72 9.38 -18.93
N SER A 50 -5.90 8.10 -19.25
CA SER A 50 -6.34 7.63 -20.57
C SER A 50 -7.78 7.11 -20.59
N ALA A 51 -8.50 7.18 -19.46
CA ALA A 51 -9.85 6.66 -19.34
C ALA A 51 -10.87 7.55 -20.07
N THR A 52 -11.91 6.94 -20.63
CA THR A 52 -13.04 7.70 -21.18
C THR A 52 -13.83 8.40 -20.06
N PRO A 53 -14.64 9.43 -20.38
CA PRO A 53 -15.52 10.06 -19.41
C PRO A 53 -16.46 9.07 -18.71
N GLU A 54 -16.99 8.09 -19.45
CA GLU A 54 -17.90 7.05 -18.92
C GLU A 54 -17.17 6.13 -17.93
N GLN A 55 -15.95 5.71 -18.26
CA GLN A 55 -15.12 4.89 -17.36
C GLN A 55 -14.79 5.65 -16.07
N THR A 56 -14.44 6.94 -16.19
CA THR A 56 -14.18 7.80 -15.03
C THR A 56 -15.42 7.96 -14.15
N LEU A 57 -16.59 8.12 -14.76
CA LEU A 57 -17.86 8.21 -14.03
C LEU A 57 -18.20 6.90 -13.31
N ALA A 58 -17.97 5.75 -13.94
CA ALA A 58 -18.17 4.44 -13.33
C ALA A 58 -17.28 4.26 -12.09
N VAL A 59 -15.98 4.59 -12.18
CA VAL A 59 -15.05 4.53 -11.03
C VAL A 59 -15.53 5.41 -9.88
N LYS A 60 -15.95 6.64 -10.17
CA LYS A 60 -16.50 7.56 -9.16
C LYS A 60 -17.79 7.02 -8.53
N TYR A 61 -18.70 6.47 -9.33
CA TYR A 61 -19.95 5.90 -8.85
C TYR A 61 -19.70 4.74 -7.88
N HIS A 62 -18.85 3.77 -8.26
CA HIS A 62 -18.52 2.63 -7.41
C HIS A 62 -17.77 3.05 -6.14
N GLY A 63 -16.81 3.98 -6.26
CA GLY A 63 -16.09 4.53 -5.10
C GLY A 63 -17.02 5.21 -4.11
N ASN A 64 -17.89 6.10 -4.59
CA ASN A 64 -18.87 6.78 -3.74
C ASN A 64 -19.83 5.78 -3.09
N ALA A 65 -20.37 4.82 -3.84
CA ALA A 65 -21.29 3.82 -3.31
C ALA A 65 -20.66 2.91 -2.24
N ALA A 66 -19.34 2.73 -2.28
CA ALA A 66 -18.60 2.01 -1.24
C ALA A 66 -18.37 2.90 -0.01
N PHE A 67 -17.88 4.14 -0.20
CA PHE A 67 -17.55 5.03 0.91
C PHE A 67 -18.76 5.56 1.67
N THR A 68 -19.92 5.72 1.02
CA THR A 68 -21.15 6.14 1.71
C THR A 68 -21.67 5.12 2.73
N ARG A 69 -21.18 3.87 2.68
CA ARG A 69 -21.50 2.82 3.66
C ARG A 69 -20.64 2.93 4.92
N LEU A 70 -19.54 3.67 4.86
CA LEU A 70 -18.66 3.89 6.00
C LEU A 70 -19.25 5.00 6.87
N THR A 71 -19.80 4.63 8.01
CA THR A 71 -20.39 5.57 8.98
C THR A 71 -19.36 6.00 10.01
N ASP A 72 -19.82 6.51 11.16
CA ASP A 72 -18.96 6.91 12.26
C ASP A 72 -17.98 5.82 12.72
N GLY A 73 -16.78 6.25 13.13
CA GLY A 73 -15.71 5.37 13.61
C GLY A 73 -14.83 4.79 12.49
N TRP A 74 -15.15 5.02 11.21
CA TRP A 74 -14.29 4.64 10.10
C TRP A 74 -13.29 5.75 9.73
N MET A 75 -12.08 5.34 9.36
CA MET A 75 -11.06 6.15 8.73
C MET A 75 -10.58 5.44 7.46
N VAL A 76 -10.42 6.21 6.38
CA VAL A 76 -9.86 5.75 5.12
C VAL A 76 -8.55 6.48 4.89
N GLN A 77 -7.45 5.74 4.76
CA GLN A 77 -6.16 6.26 4.35
C GLN A 77 -5.79 5.67 3.00
N THR A 78 -5.23 6.49 2.12
CA THR A 78 -4.71 6.04 0.82
C THR A 78 -3.27 6.51 0.70
N ASP A 79 -2.37 5.58 0.39
CA ASP A 79 -0.95 5.82 0.23
C ASP A 79 -0.55 5.51 -1.22
N LEU A 80 0.17 6.45 -1.81
CA LEU A 80 0.77 6.31 -3.14
C LEU A 80 2.28 6.37 -2.98
N VAL A 81 2.94 5.24 -3.17
CA VAL A 81 4.39 5.13 -3.04
C VAL A 81 4.99 4.90 -4.42
N ARG A 82 5.94 5.76 -4.79
CA ARG A 82 6.75 5.57 -5.99
C ARG A 82 8.10 5.00 -5.62
N PHE A 83 8.52 3.97 -6.31
CA PHE A 83 9.81 3.31 -6.12
C PHE A 83 10.45 3.08 -7.48
N TYR A 84 11.77 2.92 -7.49
CA TYR A 84 12.46 2.58 -8.73
C TYR A 84 11.96 1.22 -9.22
N ALA A 85 11.56 1.17 -10.48
CA ALA A 85 11.20 -0.09 -11.11
C ALA A 85 12.40 -1.03 -11.02
N ASP A 86 12.11 -2.32 -10.91
CA ASP A 86 13.12 -3.36 -11.06
C ASP A 86 13.72 -3.31 -12.48
N ASP A 87 14.73 -4.15 -12.72
CA ASP A 87 15.27 -4.32 -14.07
C ASP A 87 14.18 -4.80 -15.03
N TYR A 88 14.40 -4.62 -16.34
CA TYR A 88 13.43 -4.93 -17.38
C TYR A 88 12.84 -6.34 -17.20
N ILE A 89 11.51 -6.43 -16.98
CA ILE A 89 10.79 -7.69 -16.86
C ILE A 89 10.53 -8.21 -18.28
N GLY A 90 11.52 -8.92 -18.84
CA GLY A 90 11.53 -9.49 -20.18
C GLY A 90 12.87 -10.15 -20.51
N GLY A 91 13.05 -10.64 -21.74
CA GLY A 91 14.31 -11.26 -22.19
C GLY A 91 14.34 -12.79 -22.26
N GLY A 92 13.18 -13.45 -22.22
CA GLY A 92 13.08 -14.86 -22.60
C GLY A 92 13.24 -15.05 -24.11
N GLU A 93 13.66 -16.25 -24.53
CA GLU A 93 13.66 -16.61 -25.95
C GLU A 93 12.22 -16.75 -26.47
N LEU A 94 11.89 -15.94 -27.48
CA LEU A 94 10.65 -16.02 -28.22
C LEU A 94 10.87 -16.90 -29.46
N GLY A 95 9.92 -17.80 -29.75
CA GLY A 95 10.05 -18.75 -30.86
C GLY A 95 10.03 -18.12 -32.26
N ASP A 96 9.58 -16.86 -32.39
CA ASP A 96 9.57 -16.12 -33.65
C ASP A 96 10.74 -15.11 -33.70
N PRO A 97 11.63 -15.17 -34.72
CA PRO A 97 12.76 -14.25 -34.84
C PRO A 97 12.39 -12.77 -34.91
N VAL A 98 11.22 -12.44 -35.50
CA VAL A 98 10.76 -11.04 -35.57
C VAL A 98 10.30 -10.57 -34.20
N ALA A 99 9.53 -11.39 -33.48
CA ALA A 99 9.17 -11.12 -32.09
C ALA A 99 10.41 -10.97 -31.20
N GLN A 100 11.44 -11.81 -31.37
CA GLN A 100 12.69 -11.69 -30.61
C GLN A 100 13.40 -10.36 -30.90
N LEU A 101 13.42 -9.91 -32.16
CA LEU A 101 14.02 -8.62 -32.52
C LEU A 101 13.27 -7.45 -31.85
N ILE A 102 11.94 -7.50 -31.83
CA ILE A 102 11.09 -6.50 -31.17
C ILE A 102 11.36 -6.48 -29.66
N GLU A 103 11.47 -7.66 -29.03
CA GLU A 103 11.77 -7.78 -27.61
C GLU A 103 13.14 -7.20 -27.26
N ASN A 104 14.16 -7.51 -28.05
CA ASN A 104 15.51 -6.95 -27.90
C ASN A 104 15.51 -5.41 -28.06
N GLN A 105 14.68 -4.86 -28.94
CA GLN A 105 14.51 -3.41 -29.08
C GLN A 105 13.82 -2.79 -27.86
N ARG A 106 12.76 -3.44 -27.33
CA ARG A 106 12.07 -2.99 -26.12
C ARG A 106 13.02 -2.93 -24.92
N GLU A 107 13.82 -3.97 -24.72
CA GLU A 107 14.79 -4.02 -23.63
C GLU A 107 15.84 -2.91 -23.77
N ARG A 108 16.43 -2.73 -24.95
CA ARG A 108 17.39 -1.65 -25.21
C ARG A 108 16.79 -0.28 -24.95
N HIS A 109 15.54 -0.06 -25.38
CA HIS A 109 14.85 1.19 -25.18
C HIS A 109 14.58 1.46 -23.69
N TYR A 110 14.13 0.44 -22.94
CA TYR A 110 13.94 0.52 -21.50
C TYR A 110 15.24 0.90 -20.79
N ARG A 111 16.34 0.17 -21.06
CA ARG A 111 17.65 0.44 -20.43
C ARG A 111 18.20 1.83 -20.79
N ALA A 112 17.93 2.33 -22.01
CA ALA A 112 18.38 3.66 -22.45
C ALA A 112 17.63 4.83 -21.78
N GLN A 113 16.36 4.64 -21.41
CA GLN A 113 15.55 5.67 -20.75
C GLN A 113 15.95 5.93 -19.28
N GLY A 114 16.84 5.12 -18.70
CA GLY A 114 17.38 5.33 -17.37
C GLY A 114 16.43 4.83 -16.26
N ARG A 115 16.20 5.65 -15.23
CA ARG A 115 15.48 5.22 -14.01
C ARG A 115 13.97 5.25 -14.23
N HIS A 116 13.37 4.08 -14.35
CA HIS A 116 11.93 3.90 -14.34
C HIS A 116 11.39 3.95 -12.91
N LEU A 117 10.16 4.45 -12.75
CA LEU A 117 9.48 4.52 -11.47
C LEU A 117 8.14 3.81 -11.56
N GLU A 118 7.94 2.83 -10.70
CA GLU A 118 6.66 2.19 -10.49
C GLU A 118 5.89 2.87 -9.37
N THR A 119 4.57 2.68 -9.36
CA THR A 119 3.68 3.24 -8.35
C THR A 119 2.85 2.12 -7.72
N SER A 120 2.96 1.96 -6.40
CA SER A 120 2.05 1.10 -5.63
C SER A 120 1.03 1.99 -4.92
N LEU A 121 -0.24 1.72 -5.16
CA LEU A 121 -1.36 2.33 -4.45
C LEU A 121 -1.87 1.35 -3.39
N SER A 122 -2.01 1.81 -2.15
CA SER A 122 -2.64 1.04 -1.07
C SER A 122 -3.72 1.85 -0.38
N MET A 123 -4.77 1.18 0.06
CA MET A 123 -5.86 1.76 0.82
C MET A 123 -6.06 1.00 2.11
N SER A 124 -6.04 1.73 3.21
CA SER A 124 -6.21 1.24 4.57
C SER A 124 -7.56 1.68 5.10
N LEU A 125 -8.34 0.73 5.60
CA LEU A 125 -9.59 0.97 6.30
C LEU A 125 -9.36 0.68 7.79
N THR A 126 -9.56 1.69 8.62
CA THR A 126 -9.51 1.54 10.08
C THR A 126 -10.89 1.76 10.66
N TRP A 127 -11.37 0.84 11.47
CA TRP A 127 -12.60 0.99 12.23
C TRP A 127 -12.31 1.02 13.72
N ARG A 128 -12.84 2.03 14.40
CA ARG A 128 -12.82 2.12 15.86
C ARG A 128 -14.25 2.17 16.39
N PRO A 129 -14.64 1.28 17.32
CA PRO A 129 -15.94 1.38 17.94
C PRO A 129 -16.07 2.70 18.69
N LEU A 130 -17.22 3.36 18.55
CA LEU A 130 -17.53 4.55 19.34
C LEU A 130 -17.57 4.14 20.82
N SER A 131 -16.80 4.83 21.66
CA SER A 131 -17.01 4.72 23.10
C SER A 131 -18.39 5.32 23.40
N LYS A 132 -19.29 4.53 23.99
CA LYS A 132 -20.50 5.09 24.58
C LYS A 132 -20.06 6.10 25.65
N GLY A 133 -20.34 7.38 25.42
CA GLY A 133 -20.29 8.40 26.46
C GLY A 133 -21.36 8.17 27.52
#